data_AF-A0A0D9PC29-F1
#
_entry.id   AF-A0A0D9PC29-F1
#
_cell.length_a   1.000
_cell.length_b   1.000
_cell.length_c   1.000
_cell.angle_alpha   90.00
_cell.angle_beta   90.00
_cell.angle_gamma   90.00
#
_symmetry.space_group_name_H-M   'P 1'
#
loop_
_entity.id
_entity.type
_entity.pdbx_description
1 polymer ?
#
loop_
_entity_poly.entity_id
_entity_poly.type
_entity_poly.pdbx_seq_one_letter_code
_entity_poly.pdbx_strand_id
1 'polypeptide(L)'
;MRTKWSVNIFKGWGRPGAKDSPSSKTAQDATAELDDPKKRAAFLERNMHGSVSDNIFQEEIDAAGPSSAREGEAAAQQPQQEQQQLEQKTRENMAMVTDPDPRSRMRWQRRKVIQMVRSNGAVSKEDRIKATERQLLHKSHFMPTSVKKLVMLSRQIAGKPVDEAISQMQWSKKKMAAEVKYYLEEARDLAIAQRGMGLGKVNGEVLDKPRKIFTREGKWVEVTDPTRMYVAQSWVGRGPWRGKEIDYKGRGRMGVIQHPSTSFTVLLKEEKTRIREHEEREAKKAAKGPWVHLPNRRIHGQRPYYSW
;
A
#
# COMPACT_ATOMS: atom_id res chain seq x y z
N MET A 1 21.72 21.20 34.35
CA MET A 1 20.34 21.40 33.86
C MET A 1 19.76 20.06 33.44
N ARG A 2 18.84 19.51 34.25
CA ARG A 2 18.26 18.16 34.09
C ARG A 2 17.12 18.17 33.05
N THR A 3 17.17 17.21 32.14
CA THR A 3 16.24 17.02 31.02
C THR A 3 14.84 16.61 31.48
N LYS A 4 13.85 17.39 31.04
CA LYS A 4 12.42 17.28 31.37
C LYS A 4 11.65 16.57 30.24
N TRP A 5 12.01 15.33 29.88
CA TRP A 5 11.30 14.59 28.82
C TRP A 5 11.09 13.12 29.23
N SER A 6 10.16 12.90 30.17
CA SER A 6 9.41 11.66 30.27
C SER A 6 7.95 11.96 29.90
N VAL A 7 7.58 11.65 28.66
CA VAL A 7 6.17 11.57 28.28
C VAL A 7 5.64 10.27 28.89
N ASN A 8 5.13 10.36 30.12
CA ASN A 8 4.40 9.25 30.72
C ASN A 8 3.10 9.07 29.94
N ILE A 9 3.05 8.07 29.07
CA ILE A 9 1.87 7.68 28.27
C ILE A 9 0.67 7.28 29.17
N PHE A 10 0.92 7.03 30.46
CA PHE A 10 -0.11 6.72 31.48
C PHE A 10 -0.55 7.92 32.33
N LYS A 11 -0.08 9.15 32.05
CA LYS A 11 -0.49 10.33 32.81
C LYS A 11 -1.89 10.78 32.34
N GLY A 12 -2.93 10.18 32.92
CA GLY A 12 -4.33 10.53 32.66
C GLY A 12 -5.31 9.35 32.70
N TRP A 13 -4.81 8.11 32.64
CA TRP A 13 -5.67 6.91 32.59
C TRP A 13 -6.19 6.43 33.97
N GLY A 14 -5.81 7.09 35.06
CA GLY A 14 -6.14 6.58 36.41
C GLY A 14 -6.21 7.62 37.52
N ARG A 15 -6.38 8.90 37.19
CA ARG A 15 -6.65 9.93 38.20
C ARG A 15 -7.79 10.81 37.70
N PRO A 16 -9.05 10.63 38.16
CA PRO A 16 -10.00 11.71 38.07
C PRO A 16 -9.39 12.87 38.84
N GLY A 17 -9.23 14.02 38.18
CA GLY A 17 -8.70 15.21 38.85
C GLY A 17 -9.63 15.55 40.01
N ALA A 18 -9.14 15.49 41.24
CA ALA A 18 -9.85 16.02 42.40
C ALA A 18 -9.87 17.55 42.33
N LYS A 19 -10.64 18.10 41.38
CA LYS A 19 -11.00 19.52 41.28
C LYS A 19 -12.11 19.85 40.28
N ASP A 20 -12.87 18.87 39.81
CA ASP A 20 -14.10 19.13 39.06
C ASP A 20 -15.31 19.03 40.01
N SER A 21 -15.52 20.07 40.82
CA SER A 21 -16.71 20.24 41.65
C SER A 21 -17.90 20.76 40.82
N PRO A 22 -19.13 20.37 41.15
CA PRO A 22 -20.21 20.18 40.19
C PRO A 22 -21.09 21.42 40.07
N SER A 23 -21.03 22.10 38.92
CA SER A 23 -22.11 22.98 38.52
C SER A 23 -22.23 22.98 37.00
N SER A 24 -23.33 22.39 36.52
CA SER A 24 -23.83 22.45 35.14
C SER A 24 -22.92 21.86 34.05
N LYS A 25 -22.92 20.53 33.96
CA LYS A 25 -23.14 19.72 32.74
C LYS A 25 -22.71 18.30 33.08
N THR A 26 -23.67 17.38 33.06
CA THR A 26 -23.49 15.94 33.24
C THR A 26 -22.27 15.47 32.44
N ALA A 27 -21.18 15.15 33.15
CA ALA A 27 -20.07 14.43 32.53
C ALA A 27 -20.63 13.04 32.19
N GLN A 28 -21.00 12.87 30.93
CA GLN A 28 -21.35 11.58 30.39
C GLN A 28 -20.11 10.69 30.54
N ASP A 29 -20.14 9.77 31.51
CA ASP A 29 -19.15 8.70 31.57
C ASP A 29 -19.22 7.97 30.23
N ALA A 30 -18.17 8.08 29.42
CA ALA A 30 -18.14 7.49 28.07
C ALA A 30 -18.45 5.98 28.10
N THR A 31 -18.21 5.31 29.22
CA THR A 31 -18.59 3.91 29.47
C THR A 31 -20.10 3.75 29.65
N ALA A 32 -20.77 4.64 30.39
CA ALA A 32 -22.22 4.59 30.59
C ALA A 32 -22.98 4.85 29.28
N GLU A 33 -22.44 5.69 28.39
CA GLU A 33 -23.04 5.95 27.09
C GLU A 33 -22.98 4.78 26.11
N LEU A 34 -21.97 3.91 26.25
CA LEU A 34 -21.80 2.71 25.44
C LEU A 34 -22.72 1.56 25.89
N ASP A 35 -23.07 1.53 27.18
CA ASP A 35 -23.90 0.48 27.79
C ASP A 35 -25.42 0.78 27.77
N ASP A 36 -25.84 1.98 27.36
CA ASP A 36 -27.26 2.38 27.31
C ASP A 36 -28.05 1.59 26.22
N PRO A 37 -28.99 0.68 26.59
CA PRO A 37 -29.70 -0.16 25.63
C PRO A 37 -30.60 0.66 24.68
N LYS A 38 -31.11 1.80 25.14
CA LYS A 38 -31.93 2.72 24.35
C LYS A 38 -31.12 3.45 23.28
N LYS A 39 -29.88 3.85 23.58
CA LYS A 39 -28.97 4.48 22.60
C LYS A 39 -28.52 3.46 21.56
N ARG A 40 -28.26 2.22 22.00
CA ARG A 40 -27.97 1.09 21.09
C ARG A 40 -29.14 0.77 20.17
N ALA A 41 -30.37 0.73 20.69
CA ALA A 41 -31.58 0.53 19.90
C ALA A 41 -31.81 1.68 18.89
N ALA A 42 -31.67 2.94 19.32
CA ALA A 42 -31.81 4.10 18.43
C ALA A 42 -30.71 4.13 17.34
N PHE A 43 -29.48 3.72 17.66
CA PHE A 43 -28.40 3.57 16.69
C PHE A 43 -28.68 2.43 15.70
N LEU A 44 -29.21 1.30 16.17
CA LEU A 44 -29.64 0.19 15.32
C LEU A 44 -30.78 0.63 14.40
N GLU A 45 -31.82 1.29 14.90
CA GLU A 45 -32.92 1.82 14.07
C GLU A 45 -32.40 2.81 13.02
N ARG A 46 -31.55 3.78 13.41
CA ARG A 46 -30.97 4.76 12.48
C ARG A 46 -30.17 4.11 11.35
N ASN A 47 -29.49 3.00 11.64
CA ASN A 47 -28.59 2.37 10.67
C ASN A 47 -29.26 1.22 9.92
N MET A 48 -30.34 0.63 10.45
CA MET A 48 -31.22 -0.31 9.77
C MET A 48 -32.08 0.41 8.72
N HIS A 49 -32.53 1.63 9.02
CA HIS A 49 -33.30 2.46 8.11
C HIS A 49 -32.40 3.47 7.40
N GLY A 50 -31.47 2.96 6.57
CA GLY A 50 -30.86 3.80 5.54
C GLY A 50 -31.98 4.32 4.63
N SER A 51 -32.24 5.63 4.68
CA SER A 51 -33.39 6.29 4.05
C SER A 51 -33.33 6.30 2.52
N VAL A 52 -33.45 5.14 1.89
CA VAL A 52 -33.73 5.00 0.46
C VAL A 52 -35.01 4.19 0.33
N SER A 53 -36.13 4.85 0.57
CA SER A 53 -37.46 4.36 0.20
C SER A 53 -37.61 4.49 -1.31
N ASP A 54 -37.11 3.48 -2.04
CA ASP A 54 -37.44 3.12 -3.45
C ASP A 54 -36.31 2.25 -4.05
N ASN A 55 -36.01 1.11 -3.43
CA ASN A 55 -35.14 0.11 -4.05
C ASN A 55 -36.00 -0.97 -4.71
N ILE A 56 -35.60 -1.39 -5.91
CA ILE A 56 -36.26 -2.42 -6.74
C ILE A 56 -36.48 -3.75 -6.01
N PHE A 57 -35.76 -4.01 -4.91
CA PHE A 57 -35.84 -5.24 -4.12
C PHE A 57 -36.56 -5.08 -2.77
N GLN A 58 -37.26 -3.96 -2.55
CA GLN A 58 -37.94 -3.68 -1.29
C GLN A 58 -39.03 -4.73 -0.99
N GLU A 59 -39.80 -5.15 -1.99
CA GLU A 59 -40.84 -6.18 -1.82
C GLU A 59 -40.28 -7.56 -1.43
N GLU A 60 -39.07 -7.92 -1.86
CA GLU A 60 -38.43 -9.20 -1.53
C GLU A 60 -37.85 -9.18 -0.11
N ILE A 61 -37.37 -8.02 0.35
CA ILE A 61 -36.87 -7.81 1.72
C ILE A 61 -38.03 -7.81 2.72
N ASP A 62 -39.13 -7.15 2.40
CA ASP A 62 -40.32 -7.12 3.26
C ASP A 62 -41.02 -8.49 3.32
N ALA A 63 -40.99 -9.26 2.22
CA ALA A 63 -41.45 -10.65 2.20
C ALA A 63 -40.56 -11.61 3.01
N ALA A 64 -39.28 -11.27 3.23
CA ALA A 64 -38.36 -12.02 4.08
C ALA A 64 -38.44 -11.62 5.57
N GLY A 65 -39.30 -10.66 5.93
CA GLY A 65 -39.58 -10.29 7.32
C GLY A 65 -40.30 -11.40 8.11
N PRO A 66 -40.18 -11.42 9.46
CA PRO A 66 -40.46 -12.60 10.28
C PRO A 66 -41.97 -12.82 10.43
N SER A 67 -42.58 -13.45 9.45
CA SER A 67 -43.92 -14.03 9.55
C SER A 67 -43.81 -15.55 9.61
N SER A 68 -44.03 -16.07 10.81
CA SER A 68 -44.39 -17.45 11.16
C SER A 68 -43.43 -18.60 10.78
N ALA A 69 -42.96 -19.28 11.84
CA ALA A 69 -42.44 -20.65 11.87
C ALA A 69 -40.98 -20.88 11.43
N ARG A 70 -40.05 -20.78 12.40
CA ARG A 70 -38.91 -21.69 12.61
C ARG A 70 -38.30 -21.45 14.00
N GLU A 71 -39.03 -21.87 15.03
CA GLU A 71 -38.45 -22.05 16.37
C GLU A 71 -37.66 -23.36 16.35
N GLY A 72 -36.32 -23.29 16.27
CA GLY A 72 -35.49 -24.50 16.35
C GLY A 72 -33.99 -24.37 16.03
N GLU A 73 -33.54 -23.39 15.24
CA GLU A 73 -32.13 -23.33 14.78
C GLU A 73 -31.49 -21.93 14.87
N ALA A 74 -31.99 -21.05 15.74
CA ALA A 74 -31.49 -19.68 15.86
C ALA A 74 -30.28 -19.50 16.81
N ALA A 75 -29.87 -20.54 17.55
CA ALA A 75 -28.80 -20.45 18.54
C ALA A 75 -27.37 -20.62 17.97
N ALA A 76 -27.21 -21.06 16.72
CA ALA A 76 -25.90 -21.36 16.14
C ALA A 76 -25.35 -20.28 15.16
N GLN A 77 -26.13 -19.24 14.86
CA GLN A 77 -25.73 -18.16 13.93
C GLN A 77 -25.20 -16.88 14.61
N GLN A 78 -25.13 -16.87 15.94
CA GLN A 78 -24.72 -15.70 16.71
C GLN A 78 -23.23 -15.30 16.66
N PRO A 79 -22.23 -16.16 16.32
CA PRO A 79 -20.84 -15.69 16.26
C PRO A 79 -20.49 -14.91 14.98
N GLN A 80 -21.30 -14.99 13.92
CA GLN A 80 -21.03 -14.27 12.66
C GLN A 80 -21.56 -12.83 12.67
N GLN A 81 -22.66 -12.56 13.38
CA GLN A 81 -23.25 -11.22 13.48
C GLN A 81 -22.46 -10.29 14.41
N GLU A 82 -21.82 -10.82 15.46
CA GLU A 82 -20.98 -10.02 16.36
C GLU A 82 -19.70 -9.50 15.68
N GLN A 83 -19.12 -10.26 14.75
CA GLN A 83 -17.96 -9.81 13.97
C GLN A 83 -18.32 -8.75 12.92
N GLN A 84 -19.58 -8.70 12.47
CA GLN A 84 -20.07 -7.70 11.51
C GLN A 84 -20.36 -6.34 12.18
N GLN A 85 -20.43 -6.28 13.52
CA GLN A 85 -20.64 -5.04 14.30
C GLN A 85 -19.34 -4.26 14.56
N LEU A 86 -18.17 -4.77 14.14
CA LEU A 86 -16.84 -4.15 14.34
C LEU A 86 -16.61 -2.92 13.44
N GLU A 87 -17.36 -1.85 13.69
CA GLU A 87 -17.40 -0.60 12.91
C GLU A 87 -18.26 -0.74 11.66
N GLN A 88 -19.50 -0.30 11.75
CA GLN A 88 -20.30 -0.06 10.55
C GLN A 88 -19.57 0.98 9.69
N LYS A 89 -18.96 0.52 8.60
CA LYS A 89 -18.26 1.34 7.59
C LYS A 89 -19.24 2.13 6.73
N THR A 90 -20.26 2.73 7.35
CA THR A 90 -21.15 3.65 6.67
C THR A 90 -20.33 4.86 6.22
N ARG A 91 -20.72 5.42 5.06
CA ARG A 91 -20.08 6.62 4.52
C ARG A 91 -20.06 7.75 5.54
N GLU A 92 -21.10 7.88 6.34
CA GLU A 92 -21.23 8.91 7.38
C GLU A 92 -20.21 8.73 8.50
N ASN A 93 -20.07 7.51 9.02
CA ASN A 93 -19.10 7.20 10.07
C ASN A 93 -17.66 7.40 9.58
N MET A 94 -17.40 7.03 8.32
CA MET A 94 -16.07 7.18 7.71
C MET A 94 -15.77 8.60 7.22
N ALA A 95 -16.79 9.43 6.95
CA ALA A 95 -16.65 10.72 6.27
C ALA A 95 -15.60 11.62 6.92
N MET A 96 -15.55 11.66 8.26
CA MET A 96 -14.60 12.47 9.00
C MET A 96 -13.14 12.06 8.77
N VAL A 97 -12.88 10.76 8.53
CA VAL A 97 -11.53 10.21 8.31
C VAL A 97 -11.19 10.15 6.81
N THR A 98 -12.13 9.71 5.96
CA THR A 98 -11.90 9.56 4.52
C THR A 98 -11.90 10.88 3.77
N ASP A 99 -12.74 11.83 4.18
CA ASP A 99 -12.98 13.12 3.51
C ASP A 99 -12.93 14.30 4.50
N PRO A 100 -11.78 14.55 5.16
CA PRO A 100 -11.67 15.61 6.17
C PRO A 100 -11.85 17.04 5.61
N ASP A 101 -11.51 17.29 4.33
CA ASP A 101 -11.74 18.58 3.65
C ASP A 101 -12.49 18.37 2.31
N PRO A 102 -13.84 18.36 2.33
CA PRO A 102 -14.63 18.15 1.13
C PRO A 102 -14.52 19.30 0.13
N ARG A 103 -14.31 20.55 0.59
CA ARG A 103 -14.23 21.73 -0.30
C ARG A 103 -12.99 21.67 -1.18
N SER A 104 -11.85 21.29 -0.63
CA SER A 104 -10.62 21.13 -1.42
C SER A 104 -10.69 19.93 -2.36
N ARG A 105 -11.30 18.81 -1.93
CA ARG A 105 -11.57 17.67 -2.83
C ARG A 105 -12.42 18.08 -4.03
N MET A 106 -13.52 18.81 -3.82
CA MET A 106 -14.39 19.29 -4.91
C MET A 106 -13.67 20.21 -5.89
N ARG A 107 -12.84 21.14 -5.41
CA ARG A 107 -12.01 22.01 -6.27
C ARG A 107 -11.01 21.20 -7.11
N TRP A 108 -10.38 20.21 -6.49
CA TRP A 108 -9.45 19.31 -7.19
C TRP A 108 -10.18 18.45 -8.24
N GLN A 109 -11.34 17.89 -7.90
CA GLN A 109 -12.19 17.12 -8.84
C GLN A 109 -12.60 17.97 -10.03
N ARG A 110 -13.10 19.20 -9.81
CA ARG A 110 -13.43 20.15 -10.88
C ARG A 110 -12.23 20.39 -11.80
N ARG A 111 -11.03 20.62 -11.24
CA ARG A 111 -9.80 20.80 -12.03
C ARG A 111 -9.47 19.57 -12.86
N LYS A 112 -9.65 18.36 -12.32
CA LYS A 112 -9.41 17.10 -13.04
C LYS A 112 -10.43 16.85 -14.15
N VAL A 113 -11.71 17.15 -13.91
CA VAL A 113 -12.76 17.08 -14.94
C VAL A 113 -12.47 18.05 -16.08
N ILE A 114 -12.09 19.30 -15.77
CA ILE A 114 -11.67 20.28 -16.81
C ILE A 114 -10.47 19.76 -17.61
N GLN A 115 -9.48 19.16 -16.95
CA GLN A 115 -8.32 18.57 -17.63
C GLN A 115 -8.73 17.43 -18.57
N MET A 116 -9.64 16.55 -18.13
CA MET A 116 -10.18 15.44 -18.92
C MET A 116 -10.96 15.93 -20.15
N VAL A 117 -11.80 16.95 -19.98
CA VAL A 117 -12.56 17.56 -21.09
C VAL A 117 -11.61 18.20 -22.09
N ARG A 118 -10.57 18.92 -21.63
CA ARG A 118 -9.56 19.52 -22.50
C ARG A 118 -8.75 18.49 -23.30
N SER A 119 -8.45 17.33 -22.71
CA SER A 119 -7.76 16.24 -23.41
C SER A 119 -8.68 15.39 -24.27
N ASN A 120 -9.98 15.70 -24.34
CA ASN A 120 -11.00 14.95 -25.07
C ASN A 120 -10.97 13.44 -24.75
N GLY A 121 -10.71 13.08 -23.48
CA GLY A 121 -10.61 11.68 -23.06
C GLY A 121 -9.30 10.97 -23.44
N ALA A 122 -8.31 11.64 -24.03
CA ALA A 122 -7.02 11.03 -24.30
C ALA A 122 -6.31 10.63 -22.99
N VAL A 123 -5.99 9.34 -22.86
CA VAL A 123 -5.34 8.78 -21.67
C VAL A 123 -3.83 8.74 -21.86
N SER A 124 -3.09 9.31 -20.91
CA SER A 124 -1.63 9.24 -20.92
C SER A 124 -1.14 7.80 -20.72
N LYS A 125 0.08 7.49 -21.18
CA LYS A 125 0.69 6.17 -20.96
C LYS A 125 0.75 5.82 -19.46
N GLU A 126 1.06 6.80 -18.62
CA GLU A 126 1.14 6.61 -17.17
C GLU A 126 -0.21 6.27 -16.55
N ASP A 127 -1.27 6.95 -16.97
CA ASP A 127 -2.62 6.70 -16.45
C ASP A 127 -3.15 5.34 -16.91
N ARG A 128 -2.84 4.95 -18.17
CA ARG A 128 -3.13 3.60 -18.66
C ARG A 128 -2.44 2.54 -17.81
N ILE A 129 -1.14 2.70 -17.55
CA ILE A 129 -0.37 1.76 -16.71
C ILE A 129 -0.95 1.68 -15.29
N LYS A 130 -1.30 2.82 -14.67
CA LYS A 130 -1.90 2.84 -13.33
C LYS A 130 -3.26 2.15 -13.28
N ALA A 131 -4.03 2.22 -14.36
CA ALA A 131 -5.33 1.55 -14.47
C ALA A 131 -5.20 0.03 -14.71
N THR A 132 -4.20 -0.40 -15.50
CA THR A 132 -4.07 -1.81 -15.91
C THR A 132 -3.18 -2.65 -15.00
N GLU A 133 -2.12 -2.04 -14.44
CA GLU A 133 -1.11 -2.78 -13.67
C GLU A 133 -1.28 -2.55 -12.17
N ARG A 134 -1.34 -3.65 -11.42
CA ARG A 134 -1.37 -3.63 -9.96
C ARG A 134 0.04 -3.48 -9.41
N GLN A 135 0.16 -2.66 -8.37
CA GLN A 135 1.40 -2.49 -7.62
C GLN A 135 1.13 -2.25 -6.13
N LEU A 136 2.07 -2.66 -5.28
CA LEU A 136 2.04 -2.43 -3.85
C LEU A 136 3.38 -1.83 -3.45
N LEU A 137 3.33 -0.67 -2.79
CA LEU A 137 4.49 -0.09 -2.13
C LEU A 137 4.40 -0.41 -0.64
N HIS A 138 5.29 -1.27 -0.16
CA HIS A 138 5.37 -1.66 1.24
C HIS A 138 6.62 -1.08 1.88
N LYS A 139 6.48 -0.48 3.07
CA LYS A 139 7.58 0.13 3.82
C LYS A 139 7.66 -0.50 5.20
N SER A 140 8.85 -0.99 5.55
CA SER A 140 9.12 -1.59 6.85
C SER A 140 9.17 -0.55 7.97
N HIS A 141 9.10 -1.04 9.21
CA HIS A 141 9.50 -0.27 10.37
C HIS A 141 11.02 0.01 10.37
N PHE A 142 11.45 0.92 11.24
CA PHE A 142 12.87 1.25 11.39
C PHE A 142 13.64 0.12 12.07
N MET A 143 14.57 -0.47 11.32
CA MET A 143 15.44 -1.55 11.76
C MET A 143 16.76 -1.04 12.35
N PRO A 144 17.36 -1.78 13.29
CA PRO A 144 18.58 -1.40 14.00
C PRO A 144 19.88 -1.60 13.20
N THR A 145 19.91 -1.13 11.95
CA THR A 145 21.05 -1.32 11.03
C THR A 145 21.40 -0.04 10.26
N SER A 146 22.50 -0.09 9.50
CA SER A 146 22.96 0.98 8.63
C SER A 146 22.47 0.78 7.20
N VAL A 147 22.29 1.89 6.47
CA VAL A 147 21.85 1.87 5.07
C VAL A 147 22.80 1.01 4.25
N LYS A 148 24.12 1.19 4.43
CA LYS A 148 25.15 0.46 3.67
C LYS A 148 25.05 -1.06 3.85
N LYS A 149 24.71 -1.52 5.05
CA LYS A 149 24.57 -2.96 5.35
C LYS A 149 23.29 -3.52 4.75
N LEU A 150 22.18 -2.79 4.87
CA LEU A 150 20.87 -3.23 4.40
C LEU A 150 20.72 -3.14 2.88
N VAL A 151 21.41 -2.18 2.24
CA VAL A 151 21.44 -2.02 0.77
C VAL A 151 21.97 -3.28 0.08
N MET A 152 22.91 -4.01 0.69
CA MET A 152 23.42 -5.26 0.12
C MET A 152 22.31 -6.31 -0.01
N LEU A 153 21.46 -6.45 1.01
CA LEU A 153 20.32 -7.37 0.99
C LEU A 153 19.23 -6.90 0.02
N SER A 154 18.92 -5.60 0.02
CA SER A 154 17.95 -5.01 -0.92
C SER A 154 18.35 -5.27 -2.38
N ARG A 155 19.61 -4.99 -2.74
CA ARG A 155 20.09 -5.24 -4.10
C ARG A 155 20.06 -6.72 -4.50
N GLN A 156 20.21 -7.63 -3.54
CA GLN A 156 20.20 -9.08 -3.79
C GLN A 156 18.81 -9.63 -4.17
N ILE A 157 17.74 -9.01 -3.66
CA ILE A 157 16.36 -9.44 -3.91
C ILE A 157 15.66 -8.66 -5.02
N ALA A 158 16.19 -7.51 -5.43
CA ALA A 158 15.66 -6.74 -6.54
C ALA A 158 15.60 -7.62 -7.81
N GLY A 159 14.45 -7.63 -8.48
CA GLY A 159 14.22 -8.42 -9.69
C GLY A 159 13.92 -9.89 -9.47
N LYS A 160 13.96 -10.41 -8.24
CA LYS A 160 13.56 -11.80 -7.98
C LYS A 160 12.03 -11.91 -7.85
N PRO A 161 11.42 -13.05 -8.22
CA PRO A 161 10.05 -13.33 -7.81
C PRO A 161 9.98 -13.37 -6.28
N VAL A 162 8.83 -13.00 -5.70
CA VAL A 162 8.70 -12.82 -4.25
C VAL A 162 9.06 -14.10 -3.48
N ASP A 163 8.66 -15.27 -3.97
CA ASP A 163 8.97 -16.56 -3.33
C ASP A 163 10.47 -16.88 -3.32
N GLU A 164 11.18 -16.54 -4.40
CA GLU A 164 12.63 -16.73 -4.48
C GLU A 164 13.34 -15.71 -3.57
N ALA A 165 12.84 -14.48 -3.49
CA ALA A 165 13.36 -13.47 -2.56
C ALA A 165 13.20 -13.92 -1.09
N ILE A 166 12.04 -14.46 -0.72
CA ILE A 166 11.78 -15.03 0.62
C ILE A 166 12.74 -16.20 0.88
N SER A 167 12.86 -17.13 -0.06
CA SER A 167 13.78 -18.26 0.04
C SER A 167 15.24 -17.80 0.18
N GLN A 168 15.64 -16.76 -0.56
CA GLN A 168 16.99 -16.19 -0.48
C GLN A 168 17.28 -15.56 0.89
N MET A 169 16.29 -14.90 1.50
CA MET A 169 16.42 -14.31 2.83
C MET A 169 16.41 -15.36 3.93
N GLN A 170 15.63 -16.44 3.77
CA GLN A 170 15.61 -17.59 4.67
C GLN A 170 17.00 -18.21 4.83
N TRP A 171 17.72 -18.40 3.72
CA TRP A 171 19.05 -19.04 3.72
C TRP A 171 20.22 -18.05 3.82
N SER A 172 19.94 -16.76 4.01
CA SER A 172 20.98 -15.74 4.13
C SER A 172 21.59 -15.72 5.53
N LYS A 173 22.92 -15.69 5.60
CA LYS A 173 23.68 -15.63 6.86
C LYS A 173 23.60 -14.27 7.57
N LYS A 174 22.98 -13.25 6.96
CA LYS A 174 22.94 -11.89 7.51
C LYS A 174 21.83 -11.79 8.56
N LYS A 175 22.12 -11.25 9.75
CA LYS A 175 21.12 -11.03 10.81
C LYS A 175 19.85 -10.33 10.32
N MET A 176 20.01 -9.29 9.51
CA MET A 176 18.88 -8.51 8.99
C MET A 176 18.07 -9.23 7.90
N ALA A 177 18.51 -10.40 7.42
CA ALA A 177 17.75 -11.15 6.43
C ALA A 177 16.44 -11.72 7.02
N ALA A 178 16.44 -12.11 8.30
CA ALA A 178 15.23 -12.55 9.00
C ALA A 178 14.15 -11.45 9.02
N GLU A 179 14.55 -10.21 9.34
CA GLU A 179 13.66 -9.04 9.31
C GLU A 179 13.16 -8.75 7.89
N VAL A 180 14.06 -8.75 6.89
CA VAL A 180 13.66 -8.52 5.50
C VAL A 180 12.71 -9.61 5.00
N LYS A 181 12.91 -10.87 5.40
CA LYS A 181 12.00 -11.98 5.11
C LYS A 181 10.60 -11.70 5.66
N TYR A 182 10.50 -11.31 6.94
CA TYR A 182 9.23 -10.95 7.56
C TYR A 182 8.51 -9.85 6.77
N TYR A 183 9.21 -8.76 6.42
CA TYR A 183 8.61 -7.66 5.65
C TYR A 183 8.26 -8.04 4.21
N LEU A 184 8.89 -9.07 3.63
CA LEU A 184 8.51 -9.61 2.32
C LEU A 184 7.25 -10.49 2.42
N GLU A 185 7.11 -11.29 3.48
CA GLU A 185 5.90 -12.07 3.76
C GLU A 185 4.72 -11.11 4.03
N GLU A 186 4.91 -10.11 4.88
CA GLU A 186 3.92 -9.06 5.13
C GLU A 186 3.54 -8.31 3.83
N ALA A 187 4.52 -7.95 3.00
CA ALA A 187 4.25 -7.30 1.71
C ALA A 187 3.46 -8.21 0.75
N ARG A 188 3.76 -9.50 0.70
CA ARG A 188 3.04 -10.48 -0.12
C ARG A 188 1.59 -10.55 0.33
N ASP A 189 1.37 -10.72 1.62
CA ASP A 189 0.04 -10.92 2.19
C ASP A 189 -0.82 -9.65 2.02
N LEU A 190 -0.23 -8.46 2.21
CA LEU A 190 -0.87 -7.18 1.90
C LEU A 190 -1.15 -7.00 0.39
N ALA A 191 -0.27 -7.48 -0.49
CA ALA A 191 -0.47 -7.38 -1.94
C ALA A 191 -1.65 -8.24 -2.40
N ILE A 192 -1.82 -9.42 -1.81
CA ILE A 192 -2.95 -10.30 -2.05
C ILE A 192 -4.22 -9.65 -1.50
N ALA A 193 -4.22 -9.26 -0.22
CA ALA A 193 -5.41 -8.76 0.47
C ALA A 193 -5.89 -7.38 -0.04
N GLN A 194 -4.98 -6.41 -0.24
CA GLN A 194 -5.36 -5.05 -0.62
C GLN A 194 -5.49 -4.83 -2.12
N ARG A 195 -4.67 -5.54 -2.92
CA ARG A 195 -4.54 -5.29 -4.37
C ARG A 195 -5.00 -6.46 -5.22
N GLY A 196 -5.25 -7.63 -4.64
CA GLY A 196 -5.65 -8.83 -5.39
C GLY A 196 -4.57 -9.34 -6.34
N MET A 197 -3.29 -9.19 -5.99
CA MET A 197 -2.18 -9.69 -6.83
C MET A 197 -1.95 -11.19 -6.63
N GLY A 198 -1.47 -11.88 -7.67
CA GLY A 198 -1.03 -13.29 -7.59
C GLY A 198 -2.15 -14.34 -7.49
N LEU A 199 -3.39 -13.97 -7.81
CA LEU A 199 -4.56 -14.87 -7.77
C LEU A 199 -4.86 -15.55 -9.12
N GLY A 200 -4.10 -15.25 -10.18
CA GLY A 200 -4.38 -15.74 -11.53
C GLY A 200 -4.35 -17.27 -11.65
N LYS A 201 -3.44 -17.94 -10.91
CA LYS A 201 -3.39 -19.42 -10.89
C LYS A 201 -4.68 -20.06 -10.38
N VAL A 202 -5.34 -19.46 -9.38
CA VAL A 202 -6.60 -19.97 -8.82
C VAL A 202 -7.77 -19.64 -9.75
N ASN A 203 -7.72 -18.46 -10.39
CA ASN A 203 -8.75 -18.01 -11.32
C ASN A 203 -8.66 -18.66 -12.72
N GLY A 204 -7.61 -19.43 -13.00
CA GLY A 204 -7.36 -20.01 -14.32
C GLY A 204 -6.79 -19.02 -15.36
N GLU A 205 -6.34 -17.83 -14.95
CA GLU A 205 -5.67 -16.84 -15.81
C GLU A 205 -4.20 -17.20 -16.12
N VAL A 206 -3.94 -18.48 -16.36
CA VAL A 206 -2.61 -18.98 -16.73
C VAL A 206 -2.47 -18.85 -18.25
N LEU A 207 -1.29 -18.44 -18.72
CA LEU A 207 -1.02 -18.41 -20.15
C LEU A 207 -0.89 -19.84 -20.68
N ASP A 208 -1.67 -20.20 -21.70
CA ASP A 208 -1.60 -21.52 -22.36
C ASP A 208 -0.19 -21.86 -22.84
N LYS A 209 0.54 -20.83 -23.29
CA LYS A 209 1.94 -20.94 -23.73
C LYS A 209 2.81 -20.03 -22.86
N PRO A 210 3.89 -20.56 -22.25
CA PRO A 210 4.80 -19.74 -21.47
C PRO A 210 5.44 -18.66 -22.35
N ARG A 211 5.42 -17.41 -21.89
CA ARG A 211 6.04 -16.29 -22.59
C ARG A 211 7.50 -16.16 -22.17
N LYS A 212 8.42 -16.21 -23.14
CA LYS A 212 9.85 -15.95 -22.93
C LYS A 212 10.09 -14.45 -22.92
N ILE A 213 10.55 -13.92 -21.79
CA ILE A 213 10.85 -12.50 -21.64
C ILE A 213 12.31 -12.27 -21.28
N PHE A 214 12.89 -11.20 -21.83
CA PHE A 214 14.19 -10.70 -21.42
C PHE A 214 14.05 -9.63 -20.34
N THR A 215 14.44 -9.96 -19.11
CA THR A 215 14.41 -9.02 -17.98
C THR A 215 15.38 -7.86 -18.17
N ARG A 216 15.16 -6.75 -17.45
CA ARG A 216 16.09 -5.60 -17.46
C ARG A 216 17.49 -5.98 -16.95
N GLU A 217 17.58 -7.02 -16.12
CA GLU A 217 18.82 -7.53 -15.52
C GLU A 217 19.60 -8.47 -16.44
N GLY A 218 19.09 -8.71 -17.66
CA GLY A 218 19.79 -9.49 -18.67
C GLY A 218 19.51 -11.00 -18.61
N LYS A 219 18.54 -11.44 -17.80
CA LYS A 219 18.16 -12.85 -17.69
C LYS A 219 16.92 -13.15 -18.52
N TRP A 220 16.92 -14.31 -19.17
CA TRP A 220 15.74 -14.88 -19.80
C TRP A 220 14.89 -15.57 -18.74
N VAL A 221 13.61 -15.24 -18.71
CA VAL A 221 12.63 -15.82 -17.78
C VAL A 221 11.43 -16.30 -18.58
N GLU A 222 10.95 -17.49 -18.24
CA GLU A 222 9.72 -18.05 -18.78
C GLU A 222 8.57 -17.74 -17.82
N VAL A 223 7.61 -16.95 -18.29
CA VAL A 223 6.43 -16.54 -17.52
C VAL A 223 5.26 -17.43 -17.91
N THR A 224 4.83 -18.28 -16.99
CA THR A 224 3.60 -19.10 -17.09
C THR A 224 2.39 -18.35 -16.53
N ASP A 225 2.53 -17.81 -15.32
CA ASP A 225 1.50 -17.00 -14.64
C ASP A 225 1.84 -15.51 -14.75
N PRO A 226 1.04 -14.70 -15.47
CA PRO A 226 1.27 -13.26 -15.63
C PRO A 226 0.96 -12.48 -14.35
N THR A 227 0.12 -13.01 -13.45
CA THR A 227 -0.23 -12.36 -12.19
C THR A 227 0.79 -12.59 -11.09
N ARG A 228 1.76 -13.50 -11.31
CA ARG A 228 2.83 -13.79 -10.37
C ARG A 228 3.52 -12.48 -9.98
N MET A 229 3.70 -12.28 -8.69
CA MET A 229 4.34 -11.07 -8.17
C MET A 229 5.85 -11.21 -8.08
N TYR A 230 6.54 -10.11 -8.36
CA TYR A 230 7.99 -9.99 -8.24
C TYR A 230 8.40 -8.68 -7.57
N VAL A 231 9.62 -8.65 -7.06
CA VAL A 231 10.23 -7.46 -6.48
C VAL A 231 10.68 -6.53 -7.60
N ALA A 232 9.85 -5.56 -7.97
CA ALA A 232 10.16 -4.63 -9.06
C ALA A 232 11.26 -3.65 -8.69
N GLN A 233 11.17 -3.10 -7.49
CA GLN A 233 12.19 -2.25 -6.92
C GLN A 233 12.32 -2.56 -5.43
N SER A 234 13.54 -2.43 -4.92
CA SER A 234 13.76 -2.39 -3.48
C SER A 234 14.83 -1.35 -3.19
N TRP A 235 14.63 -0.61 -2.12
CA TRP A 235 15.58 0.39 -1.66
C TRP A 235 15.52 0.55 -0.14
N VAL A 236 16.48 1.30 0.39
CA VAL A 236 16.62 1.52 1.83
C VAL A 236 16.59 3.00 2.12
N GLY A 237 15.78 3.39 3.10
CA GLY A 237 15.71 4.73 3.66
C GLY A 237 16.52 4.86 4.95
N ARG A 238 17.08 6.03 5.19
CA ARG A 238 17.73 6.38 6.45
C ARG A 238 16.69 6.88 7.44
N GLY A 239 16.67 6.32 8.64
CA GLY A 239 15.82 6.73 9.75
C GLY A 239 16.51 7.70 10.71
N PRO A 240 15.80 8.08 11.79
CA PRO A 240 16.40 8.82 12.90
C PRO A 240 17.55 8.01 13.52
N TRP A 241 18.55 8.70 14.09
CA TRP A 241 19.59 8.04 14.87
C TRP A 241 18.96 7.43 16.13
N ARG A 242 19.21 6.14 16.41
CA ARG A 242 18.69 5.50 17.63
C ARG A 242 19.40 5.99 18.90
N GLY A 243 20.67 6.36 18.76
CA GLY A 243 21.48 6.82 19.87
C GLY A 243 22.79 7.42 19.39
N LYS A 244 23.45 8.13 20.31
CA LYS A 244 24.80 8.65 20.14
C LYS A 244 25.61 8.24 21.35
N GLU A 245 26.82 7.77 21.11
CA GLU A 245 27.77 7.34 22.13
C GLU A 245 29.08 8.11 21.95
N ILE A 246 29.72 8.49 23.04
CA ILE A 246 31.02 9.16 23.02
C ILE A 246 32.12 8.10 22.93
N ASP A 247 32.95 8.19 21.90
CA ASP A 247 34.08 7.30 21.65
C ASP A 247 35.36 7.94 22.20
N TYR A 248 35.79 7.49 23.38
CA TYR A 248 36.98 8.00 24.05
C TYR A 248 38.25 7.42 23.40
N LYS A 249 39.09 8.29 22.85
CA LYS A 249 40.35 7.91 22.19
C LYS A 249 41.56 8.37 23.00
N GLY A 250 42.74 7.86 22.63
CA GLY A 250 44.01 8.29 23.23
C GLY A 250 44.27 9.80 23.06
N ARG A 251 45.09 10.35 23.96
CA ARG A 251 45.53 11.76 23.97
C ARG A 251 44.38 12.77 24.09
N GLY A 252 43.35 12.46 24.88
CA GLY A 252 42.22 13.37 25.15
C GLY A 252 41.30 13.63 23.95
N ARG A 253 41.41 12.83 22.87
CA ARG A 253 40.55 12.95 21.69
C ARG A 253 39.23 12.23 21.93
N MET A 254 38.15 12.76 21.38
CA MET A 254 36.81 12.17 21.50
C MET A 254 36.12 12.14 20.13
N GLY A 255 35.50 11.01 19.81
CA GLY A 255 34.58 10.87 18.68
C GLY A 255 33.13 10.73 19.15
N VAL A 256 32.18 10.80 18.22
CA VAL A 256 30.78 10.46 18.49
C VAL A 256 30.35 9.33 17.56
N ILE A 257 30.09 8.16 18.12
CA ILE A 257 29.49 7.03 17.41
C ILE A 257 27.98 7.26 17.34
N GLN A 258 27.42 7.17 16.14
CA GLN A 258 25.99 7.35 15.93
C GLN A 258 25.38 6.01 15.53
N HIS A 259 24.41 5.51 16.30
CA HIS A 259 23.72 4.26 15.99
C HIS A 259 22.63 4.51 14.96
N PRO A 260 22.77 4.00 13.72
CA PRO A 260 21.77 4.22 12.69
C PRO A 260 20.50 3.40 12.95
N SER A 261 19.41 3.92 12.37
CA SER A 261 18.18 3.21 12.11
C SER A 261 17.85 3.35 10.63
N THR A 262 17.24 2.32 10.02
CA THR A 262 16.90 2.34 8.59
C THR A 262 15.61 1.64 8.29
N SER A 263 14.85 2.16 7.33
CA SER A 263 13.68 1.48 6.78
C SER A 263 14.02 0.80 5.47
N PHE A 264 13.37 -0.31 5.17
CA PHE A 264 13.39 -1.01 3.90
C PHE A 264 12.08 -0.75 3.17
N THR A 265 12.12 -0.57 1.86
CA THR A 265 10.92 -0.31 1.05
C THR A 265 10.98 -1.15 -0.20
N VAL A 266 9.85 -1.79 -0.52
CA VAL A 266 9.69 -2.69 -1.65
C VAL A 266 8.51 -2.25 -2.48
N LEU A 267 8.70 -2.27 -3.80
CA LEU A 267 7.64 -2.15 -4.79
C LEU A 267 7.40 -3.55 -5.38
N LEU A 268 6.25 -4.13 -5.08
CA LEU A 268 5.78 -5.37 -5.71
C LEU A 268 4.93 -5.02 -6.92
N LYS A 269 5.15 -5.75 -8.02
CA LYS A 269 4.35 -5.70 -9.25
C LYS A 269 4.11 -7.11 -9.77
N GLU A 270 3.18 -7.26 -10.70
CA GLU A 270 2.90 -8.51 -11.41
C GLU A 270 3.80 -8.67 -12.66
N GLU A 271 4.03 -9.91 -13.09
CA GLU A 271 4.79 -10.23 -14.32
C GLU A 271 4.18 -9.60 -15.59
N LYS A 272 2.88 -9.23 -15.59
CA LYS A 272 2.24 -8.39 -16.62
C LYS A 272 3.07 -7.15 -16.96
N THR A 273 3.64 -6.47 -15.95
CA THR A 273 4.51 -5.31 -16.16
C THR A 273 5.76 -5.66 -16.94
N ARG A 274 6.40 -6.81 -16.66
CA ARG A 274 7.63 -7.24 -17.32
C ARG A 274 7.40 -7.64 -18.76
N ILE A 275 6.26 -8.29 -19.04
CA ILE A 275 5.84 -8.62 -20.40
C ILE A 275 5.71 -7.34 -21.23
N ARG A 276 5.00 -6.32 -20.72
CA ARG A 276 4.87 -5.02 -21.42
C ARG A 276 6.24 -4.36 -21.61
N GLU A 277 7.08 -4.29 -20.57
CA GLU A 277 8.41 -3.67 -20.67
C GLU A 277 9.32 -4.38 -21.68
N HIS A 278 9.15 -5.69 -21.87
CA HIS A 278 9.84 -6.47 -22.89
C HIS A 278 9.35 -6.10 -24.30
N GLU A 279 8.03 -6.14 -24.52
CA GLU A 279 7.41 -5.79 -25.80
C GLU A 279 7.77 -4.35 -26.22
N GLU A 280 7.76 -3.40 -25.29
CA GLU A 280 8.19 -2.03 -25.55
C GLU A 280 9.66 -1.92 -25.93
N ARG A 281 10.53 -2.78 -25.36
CA ARG A 281 11.95 -2.81 -25.68
C ARG A 281 12.20 -3.41 -27.06
N GLU A 282 11.47 -4.47 -27.41
CA GLU A 282 11.52 -5.08 -28.73
C GLU A 282 10.99 -4.13 -29.80
N ALA A 283 9.85 -3.49 -29.55
CA ALA A 283 9.31 -2.45 -30.43
C ALA A 283 10.29 -1.29 -30.61
N LYS A 284 10.95 -0.84 -29.52
CA LYS A 284 12.00 0.19 -29.59
C LYS A 284 13.23 -0.28 -30.39
N LYS A 285 13.61 -1.56 -30.27
CA LYS A 285 14.72 -2.15 -31.04
C LYS A 285 14.37 -2.25 -32.51
N ALA A 286 13.15 -2.68 -32.85
CA ALA A 286 12.63 -2.73 -34.21
C ALA A 286 12.56 -1.31 -34.83
N ALA A 287 12.08 -0.32 -34.06
CA ALA A 287 12.00 1.07 -34.49
C ALA A 287 13.36 1.74 -34.76
N LYS A 288 14.45 1.25 -34.14
CA LYS A 288 15.81 1.74 -34.43
C LYS A 288 16.25 1.43 -35.87
N GLY A 289 15.65 0.42 -36.51
CA GLY A 289 16.05 -0.06 -37.82
C GLY A 289 17.40 -0.80 -37.82
N PRO A 290 17.80 -1.36 -38.96
CA PRO A 290 19.08 -2.02 -39.12
C PRO A 290 20.23 -1.00 -39.14
N TRP A 291 21.44 -1.48 -38.83
CA TRP A 291 22.65 -0.70 -39.07
C TRP A 291 22.95 -0.65 -40.58
N VAL A 292 23.27 0.53 -41.09
CA VAL A 292 23.56 0.78 -42.51
C VAL A 292 25.04 1.12 -42.65
N HIS A 293 25.75 0.45 -43.57
CA HIS A 293 27.18 0.65 -43.80
C HIS A 293 27.53 2.11 -44.16
N LEU A 294 26.77 2.71 -45.07
CA LEU A 294 26.89 4.13 -45.47
C LEU A 294 25.62 4.88 -45.07
N PRO A 295 25.55 5.46 -43.87
CA PRO A 295 24.37 6.19 -43.43
C PRO A 295 24.30 7.59 -44.07
N ASN A 296 23.11 8.00 -44.51
CA ASN A 296 22.83 9.37 -44.96
C ASN A 296 22.83 10.32 -43.75
N ARG A 297 24.03 10.78 -43.36
CA ARG A 297 24.18 11.77 -42.28
C ARG A 297 23.77 13.15 -42.83
N ARG A 298 22.98 13.88 -42.04
CA ARG A 298 22.66 15.27 -42.37
C ARG A 298 23.95 16.09 -42.43
N ILE A 299 24.07 16.93 -43.45
CA ILE A 299 25.15 17.90 -43.55
C ILE A 299 24.84 19.01 -42.55
N HIS A 300 25.81 19.29 -41.69
CA HIS A 300 25.68 20.30 -40.64
C HIS A 300 26.29 21.62 -41.12
N GLY A 301 25.55 22.72 -40.96
CA GLY A 301 25.95 24.06 -41.39
C GLY A 301 25.18 24.52 -42.64
N GLN A 302 24.58 25.71 -42.56
CA GLN A 302 23.84 26.32 -43.67
C GLN A 302 24.74 27.32 -44.39
N ARG A 303 24.79 27.24 -45.72
CA ARG A 303 25.41 28.26 -46.58
C ARG A 303 24.33 28.81 -47.52
N PRO A 304 24.28 30.12 -47.77
CA PRO A 304 23.29 30.73 -48.66
C PRO A 304 23.61 30.53 -50.15
N TYR A 305 24.56 29.66 -50.49
CA TYR A 305 24.94 29.31 -51.84
C TYR A 305 25.20 27.79 -51.93
N TYR A 306 24.99 27.23 -53.11
CA TYR A 306 25.30 25.83 -53.39
C TYR A 306 26.81 25.60 -53.40
N SER A 307 27.24 24.49 -52.80
CA SER A 307 28.64 24.04 -52.82
C SER A 307 28.85 22.70 -53.54
N TRP A 308 27.75 22.07 -53.96
CA TRP A 308 27.60 20.96 -54.90
C TRP A 308 26.12 20.87 -55.29
#